data_AF-A0A561UG26-F1
#
_entry.id   AF-A0A561UG26-F1
#
_cell.length_a   1.000
_cell.length_b   1.000
_cell.length_c   1.000
_cell.angle_alpha   90.00
_cell.angle_beta   90.00
_cell.angle_gamma   90.00
#
_symmetry.space_group_name_H-M   'P 1'
#
loop_
_entity.id
_entity.type
_entity.pdbx_description
1 polymer ?
#
loop_
_entity_poly.entity_id
_entity_poly.type
_entity_poly.pdbx_seq_one_letter_code
_entity_poly.pdbx_strand_id
1 'polypeptide(L)'
;MALRKTLAALATCAALTGAALGGGAPTAAAAEPGASVARYTVTFPDTGKTLIGNATPSPGEVHSVRLAGTSAQQPPGLTCWAGRTDGPTFYESCDGTRYYTFAFCSDGFRYVVGPFGGRGDFEFVCPTGSDAIWGGSID
;
A
#
# COMPACT_ATOMS: atom_id res chain seq x y z
N MET A 1 10.19 1.51 -39.36
CA MET A 1 10.01 2.37 -38.17
C MET A 1 10.94 1.88 -37.08
N ALA A 2 11.93 2.70 -36.71
CA ALA A 2 12.88 2.38 -35.64
C ALA A 2 13.16 3.66 -34.85
N LEU A 3 12.58 3.79 -33.66
CA LEU A 3 12.96 4.83 -32.71
C LEU A 3 13.88 4.21 -31.66
N ARG A 4 15.18 4.38 -31.89
CA ARG A 4 16.21 4.31 -30.85
C ARG A 4 16.19 5.66 -30.12
N LYS A 5 15.87 5.68 -28.83
CA LYS A 5 16.16 6.83 -27.97
C LYS A 5 16.78 6.35 -26.66
N THR A 6 18.09 6.40 -26.68
CA THR A 6 19.05 6.26 -25.59
C THR A 6 18.74 7.21 -24.43
N LEU A 7 18.68 6.63 -23.24
CA LEU A 7 18.83 7.31 -21.96
C LEU A 7 20.24 7.91 -21.84
N ALA A 8 20.33 9.20 -21.55
CA ALA A 8 21.39 9.83 -20.76
C ALA A 8 21.15 11.35 -20.72
N ALA A 9 20.77 11.89 -19.56
CA ALA A 9 21.03 13.28 -19.21
C ALA A 9 21.00 13.44 -17.68
N LEU A 10 22.19 13.35 -17.09
CA LEU A 10 22.51 13.95 -15.80
C LEU A 10 22.45 15.48 -15.94
N ALA A 11 21.80 16.18 -15.01
CA ALA A 11 21.97 17.62 -14.80
C ALA A 11 21.59 17.93 -13.33
N THR A 12 22.56 17.94 -12.41
CA THR A 12 23.30 19.12 -11.91
C THR A 12 22.46 20.15 -11.15
N CYS A 13 22.70 20.17 -9.83
CA CYS A 13 22.75 21.29 -8.88
C CYS A 13 21.71 22.43 -8.98
N ALA A 14 20.89 22.54 -7.95
CA ALA A 14 20.47 23.83 -7.41
C ALA A 14 20.50 23.76 -5.87
N ALA A 15 21.56 24.30 -5.29
CA ALA A 15 21.56 24.69 -3.89
C ALA A 15 20.74 25.98 -3.77
N LEU A 16 19.65 25.96 -3.00
CA LEU A 16 19.01 27.17 -2.49
C LEU A 16 19.02 27.12 -0.97
N THR A 17 19.89 27.93 -0.38
CA THR A 17 19.83 28.38 1.01
C THR A 17 18.75 29.46 1.13
N GLY A 18 17.76 29.25 1.99
CA GLY A 18 16.74 30.23 2.35
C GLY A 18 16.11 29.88 3.69
N ALA A 19 16.10 30.84 4.60
CA ALA A 19 15.84 30.68 6.03
C ALA A 19 14.35 30.66 6.43
N ALA A 20 14.08 29.95 7.53
CA ALA A 20 13.16 30.20 8.64
C ALA A 20 11.77 30.85 8.37
N LEU A 21 10.71 30.14 8.80
CA LEU A 21 9.70 30.53 9.81
C LEU A 21 8.35 29.83 9.52
N GLY A 22 7.85 29.08 10.49
CA GLY A 22 6.41 28.90 10.75
C GLY A 22 5.59 28.08 9.75
N GLY A 23 5.07 26.94 10.22
CA GLY A 23 4.01 26.18 9.57
C GLY A 23 4.41 24.72 9.41
N GLY A 24 4.01 23.88 10.36
CA GLY A 24 4.15 22.43 10.25
C GLY A 24 3.27 21.91 9.12
N ALA A 25 3.78 21.94 7.89
CA ALA A 25 3.26 21.13 6.80
C ALA A 25 3.60 19.65 7.12
N PRO A 26 2.68 18.70 6.89
CA PRO A 26 3.01 17.30 7.08
C PRO A 26 4.25 16.98 6.25
N THR A 27 5.26 16.42 6.90
CA THR A 27 6.39 15.83 6.21
C THR A 27 5.82 14.72 5.36
N ALA A 28 5.61 14.97 4.07
CA ALA A 28 5.41 13.93 3.09
C ALA A 28 6.64 13.04 3.21
N ALA A 29 6.46 11.86 3.84
CA ALA A 29 7.51 10.87 3.92
C ALA A 29 7.92 10.58 2.47
N ALA A 30 9.14 10.99 2.12
CA ALA A 30 9.73 10.60 0.86
C ALA A 30 9.75 9.08 0.87
N ALA A 31 8.93 8.47 0.00
CA ALA A 31 8.90 7.03 -0.19
C ALA A 31 10.34 6.54 -0.38
N GLU A 32 10.82 5.71 0.54
CA GLU A 32 12.17 5.17 0.49
C GLU A 32 12.35 4.41 -0.84
N PRO A 33 13.28 4.82 -1.73
CA PRO A 33 13.49 4.10 -2.98
C PRO A 33 14.22 2.78 -2.68
N GLY A 34 13.57 1.64 -2.93
CA GLY A 34 14.23 0.34 -3.01
C GLY A 34 13.69 -0.79 -2.13
N ALA A 35 12.39 -0.84 -1.84
CA ALA A 35 11.82 -2.03 -1.21
C ALA A 35 11.75 -3.18 -2.24
N SER A 36 12.71 -4.10 -2.23
CA SER A 36 12.60 -5.40 -2.92
C SER A 36 11.55 -6.33 -2.29
N VAL A 37 10.93 -5.89 -1.19
CA VAL A 37 9.97 -6.62 -0.38
C VAL A 37 8.70 -5.78 -0.29
N ALA A 38 7.53 -6.40 -0.34
CA ALA A 38 6.27 -5.69 -0.12
C ALA A 38 6.22 -5.11 1.30
N ARG A 39 5.71 -3.88 1.44
CA ARG A 39 5.61 -3.18 2.72
C ARG A 39 4.16 -2.84 3.02
N TYR A 40 3.86 -2.63 4.29
CA TYR A 40 2.57 -2.12 4.72
C TYR A 40 2.76 -1.02 5.76
N THR A 41 1.79 -0.10 5.76
CA THR A 41 1.54 0.88 6.81
C THR A 41 0.08 0.72 7.23
N VAL A 42 -0.19 0.67 8.52
CA VAL A 42 -1.56 0.75 9.06
C VAL A 42 -1.62 1.86 10.10
N THR A 43 -2.62 2.72 9.99
CA THR A 43 -2.93 3.75 10.98
C THR A 43 -4.25 3.42 11.66
N PHE A 44 -4.25 3.41 12.99
CA PHE A 44 -5.43 3.17 13.81
C PHE A 44 -6.00 4.50 14.29
N PRO A 45 -7.02 5.08 13.63
CA PRO A 45 -7.51 6.42 13.93
C PRO A 45 -8.00 6.59 15.36
N ASP A 46 -8.56 5.54 15.98
CA ASP A 46 -9.06 5.61 17.36
C ASP A 46 -7.96 5.77 18.41
N THR A 47 -6.74 5.32 18.10
CA THR A 47 -5.60 5.36 19.04
C THR A 47 -4.47 6.28 18.57
N GLY A 48 -4.52 6.77 17.33
CA GLY A 48 -3.42 7.48 16.68
C GLY A 48 -2.16 6.65 16.46
N LYS A 49 -2.21 5.33 16.64
CA LYS A 49 -1.06 4.44 16.45
C LYS A 49 -0.84 4.14 14.98
N THR A 50 0.41 4.04 14.57
CA THR A 50 0.82 3.60 13.23
C THR A 50 1.77 2.42 13.35
N LEU A 51 1.53 1.36 12.58
CA LEU A 51 2.45 0.23 12.43
C LEU A 51 2.97 0.20 10.99
N ILE A 52 4.25 -0.10 10.85
CA ILE A 52 4.93 -0.22 9.56
C ILE A 52 5.70 -1.53 9.58
N GLY A 53 5.64 -2.28 8.48
CA GLY A 53 6.40 -3.51 8.37
C GLY A 53 6.46 -4.07 6.96
N ASN A 54 6.95 -5.30 6.88
CA ASN A 54 7.04 -6.06 5.63
C ASN A 54 5.88 -7.04 5.56
N ALA A 55 5.32 -7.22 4.37
CA ALA A 55 4.28 -8.19 4.11
C ALA A 55 4.89 -9.51 3.62
N THR A 56 4.28 -10.63 4.03
CA THR A 56 4.80 -11.95 3.67
C THR A 56 4.17 -12.40 2.36
N PRO A 57 4.95 -12.85 1.36
CA PRO A 57 4.39 -13.42 0.14
C PRO A 57 3.69 -14.74 0.44
N SER A 58 2.46 -14.86 -0.03
CA SER A 58 1.75 -16.12 -0.19
C SER A 58 1.58 -16.34 -1.70
N PRO A 59 1.79 -17.56 -2.20
CA PRO A 59 1.30 -17.89 -3.54
C PRO A 59 -0.20 -17.58 -3.56
N GLY A 60 -0.60 -16.71 -4.49
CA GLY A 60 -1.98 -16.34 -4.71
C GLY A 60 -2.37 -16.84 -6.09
N GLU A 61 -3.24 -17.84 -6.17
CA GLU A 61 -3.86 -18.12 -7.46
C GLU A 61 -4.71 -16.90 -7.84
N VAL A 62 -4.45 -16.34 -9.03
CA VAL A 62 -5.27 -15.29 -9.66
C VAL A 62 -6.67 -15.81 -10.03
N HIS A 63 -6.98 -17.07 -9.70
CA HIS A 63 -8.22 -17.71 -10.04
C HIS A 63 -9.27 -17.39 -8.98
N SER A 64 -10.19 -16.50 -9.39
CA SER A 64 -11.45 -16.19 -8.72
C SER A 64 -11.32 -15.58 -7.32
N VAL A 65 -10.82 -14.36 -7.21
CA VAL A 65 -10.89 -13.63 -5.93
C VAL A 65 -11.43 -12.22 -6.12
N ARG A 66 -12.36 -11.92 -5.23
CA ARG A 66 -13.37 -10.88 -5.25
C ARG A 66 -12.79 -9.49 -5.01
N LEU A 67 -13.31 -8.50 -5.75
CA LEU A 67 -12.94 -7.09 -5.59
C LEU A 67 -13.24 -6.59 -4.16
N ALA A 68 -12.27 -5.90 -3.57
CA ALA A 68 -12.50 -4.96 -2.47
C ALA A 68 -13.69 -4.05 -2.80
N GLY A 69 -14.62 -3.90 -1.84
CA GLY A 69 -15.83 -3.09 -2.00
C GLY A 69 -17.06 -3.82 -2.53
N THR A 70 -16.98 -5.11 -2.87
CA THR A 70 -18.19 -5.91 -3.13
C THR A 70 -18.65 -6.57 -1.82
N SER A 71 -19.66 -5.96 -1.20
CA SER A 71 -20.33 -6.31 0.07
C SER A 71 -20.76 -7.78 0.24
N ALA A 72 -20.62 -8.62 -0.78
CA ALA A 72 -21.22 -9.95 -0.80
C ALA A 72 -20.42 -11.04 -0.07
N GLN A 73 -19.19 -10.83 0.45
CA GLN A 73 -18.45 -11.85 1.23
C GLN A 73 -17.50 -11.28 2.29
N GLN A 74 -17.76 -10.08 2.79
CA GLN A 74 -17.09 -9.70 4.03
C GLN A 74 -17.58 -10.61 5.16
N PRO A 75 -16.66 -11.22 5.94
CA PRO A 75 -17.04 -12.01 7.10
C PRO A 75 -17.93 -11.16 8.03
N PRO A 76 -18.92 -11.77 8.70
CA PRO A 76 -19.83 -11.03 9.59
C PRO A 76 -19.02 -10.33 10.67
N GLY A 77 -19.14 -8.99 10.73
CA GLY A 77 -18.38 -8.16 11.66
C GLY A 77 -17.10 -7.54 11.10
N LEU A 78 -16.79 -7.74 9.80
CA LEU A 78 -15.75 -6.99 9.09
C LEU A 78 -16.40 -6.02 8.09
N THR A 79 -16.14 -4.73 8.26
CA THR A 79 -16.58 -3.68 7.34
C THR A 79 -15.37 -3.02 6.70
N CYS A 80 -15.21 -3.15 5.38
CA CYS A 80 -14.13 -2.50 4.62
C CYS A 80 -14.69 -1.55 3.56
N TRP A 81 -13.97 -0.46 3.29
CA TRP A 81 -14.37 0.57 2.34
C TRP A 81 -13.17 1.31 1.76
N ALA A 82 -13.43 2.15 0.75
CA ALA A 82 -12.43 2.98 0.07
C ALA A 82 -11.24 2.21 -0.53
N GLY A 83 -11.43 0.92 -0.83
CA GLY A 83 -10.49 0.08 -1.56
C GLY A 83 -10.10 0.70 -2.90
N ARG A 84 -8.81 0.96 -3.11
CA ARG A 84 -8.28 1.55 -4.35
C ARG A 84 -6.81 1.21 -4.58
N THR A 85 -6.35 1.36 -5.81
CA THR A 85 -4.94 1.22 -6.18
C THR A 85 -4.40 2.51 -6.82
N ASP A 86 -3.11 2.76 -6.63
CA ASP A 86 -2.33 3.86 -7.23
C ASP A 86 -0.89 3.37 -7.49
N GLY A 87 -0.62 2.97 -8.73
CA GLY A 87 0.65 2.34 -9.13
C GLY A 87 1.00 1.12 -8.28
N PRO A 88 2.14 1.12 -7.55
CA PRO A 88 2.53 0.02 -6.68
C PRO A 88 1.72 -0.07 -5.39
N THR A 89 0.80 0.86 -5.14
CA THR A 89 0.17 1.01 -3.82
C THR A 89 -1.30 0.60 -3.82
N PHE A 90 -1.71 -0.20 -2.84
CA PHE A 90 -3.12 -0.49 -2.54
C PHE A 90 -3.51 0.17 -1.21
N TYR A 91 -4.71 0.73 -1.15
CA TYR A 91 -5.27 1.37 0.04
C TYR A 91 -6.64 0.77 0.36
N GLU A 92 -6.93 0.59 1.63
CA GLU A 92 -8.25 0.20 2.13
C GLU A 92 -8.42 0.66 3.58
N SER A 93 -9.65 0.94 3.99
CA SER A 93 -9.99 1.11 5.40
C SER A 93 -10.86 -0.05 5.83
N CYS A 94 -10.60 -0.63 7.00
CA CYS A 94 -11.41 -1.71 7.56
C CYS A 94 -11.69 -1.48 9.04
N ASP A 95 -12.81 -2.02 9.50
CA ASP A 95 -13.21 -2.09 10.90
C ASP A 95 -13.76 -3.49 11.21
N GLY A 96 -13.21 -4.14 12.23
CA GLY A 96 -13.64 -5.46 12.65
C GLY A 96 -12.85 -5.98 13.85
N THR A 97 -13.33 -7.06 14.47
CA THR A 97 -12.74 -7.59 15.71
C THR A 97 -11.42 -8.32 15.47
N ARG A 98 -11.31 -9.02 14.35
CA ARG A 98 -10.12 -9.72 13.88
C ARG A 98 -10.16 -9.78 12.37
N TYR A 99 -9.06 -9.46 11.69
CA TYR A 99 -8.96 -9.59 10.24
C TYR A 99 -7.51 -9.53 9.78
N TYR A 100 -7.25 -10.03 8.58
CA TYR A 100 -6.02 -9.89 7.81
C TYR A 100 -6.32 -9.05 6.58
N THR A 101 -5.38 -8.19 6.22
CA THR A 101 -5.44 -7.38 4.99
C THR A 101 -4.42 -7.92 3.99
N PHE A 102 -4.68 -7.75 2.70
CA PHE A 102 -3.79 -8.24 1.66
C PHE A 102 -3.82 -7.37 0.40
N ALA A 103 -2.74 -7.46 -0.38
CA ALA A 103 -2.62 -6.88 -1.71
C ALA A 103 -2.11 -7.94 -2.70
N PHE A 104 -2.69 -7.96 -3.90
CA PHE A 104 -2.20 -8.72 -5.04
C PHE A 104 -1.35 -7.81 -5.93
N CYS A 105 -0.12 -8.24 -6.16
CA CYS A 105 0.85 -7.52 -6.96
C CYS A 105 1.05 -8.19 -8.33
N SER A 106 1.52 -7.42 -9.32
CA SER A 106 1.75 -7.91 -10.68
C SER A 106 2.89 -8.93 -10.82
N ASP A 107 3.67 -9.17 -9.77
CA ASP A 107 4.61 -10.30 -9.67
C ASP A 107 3.91 -11.66 -9.49
N GLY A 108 2.58 -11.67 -9.30
CA GLY A 108 1.78 -12.88 -9.15
C GLY A 108 1.66 -13.37 -7.71
N PHE A 109 2.19 -12.65 -6.72
CA PHE A 109 2.03 -12.98 -5.31
C PHE A 109 0.90 -12.18 -4.64
N ARG A 110 0.29 -12.80 -3.63
CA ARG A 110 -0.56 -12.14 -2.66
C ARG A 110 0.24 -11.88 -1.40
N TYR A 111 0.30 -10.64 -0.96
CA TYR A 111 0.98 -10.23 0.27
C TYR A 111 -0.05 -10.01 1.36
N VAL A 112 0.07 -10.74 2.48
CA VAL A 112 -0.92 -10.73 3.57
C VAL A 112 -0.27 -10.23 4.86
N VAL A 113 -0.99 -9.41 5.63
CA VAL A 113 -0.57 -8.94 6.97
C VAL A 113 -1.72 -8.96 7.97
N GLY A 114 -1.37 -9.03 9.25
CA GLY A 114 -2.32 -9.17 10.36
C GLY A 114 -1.94 -10.33 11.29
N PRO A 115 -2.83 -10.71 12.22
CA PRO A 115 -4.18 -10.17 12.38
C PRO A 115 -4.20 -8.74 12.97
N PHE A 116 -5.21 -7.97 12.61
CA PHE A 116 -5.56 -6.66 13.18
C PHE A 116 -6.93 -6.69 13.84
N GLY A 117 -7.20 -5.70 14.69
CA GLY A 117 -8.51 -5.50 15.30
C GLY A 117 -8.80 -4.01 15.48
N GLY A 118 -10.08 -3.66 15.47
CA GLY A 118 -10.57 -2.28 15.41
C GLY A 118 -10.45 -1.67 14.02
N ARG A 119 -10.66 -0.35 13.95
CA ARG A 119 -10.56 0.41 12.72
C ARG A 119 -9.11 0.64 12.33
N GLY A 120 -8.77 0.35 11.09
CA GLY A 120 -7.45 0.59 10.49
C GLY A 120 -7.55 1.17 9.09
N ASP A 121 -6.70 2.14 8.79
CA ASP A 121 -6.45 2.67 7.45
C ASP A 121 -5.14 2.08 6.93
N PHE A 122 -5.22 1.31 5.84
CA PHE A 122 -4.14 0.49 5.30
C PHE A 122 -3.56 1.11 4.02
N GLU A 123 -2.24 1.02 3.93
CA GLU A 123 -1.45 1.28 2.73
C GLU A 123 -0.52 0.08 2.54
N PHE A 124 -0.59 -0.55 1.37
CA PHE A 124 0.28 -1.64 0.96
C PHE A 124 1.09 -1.20 -0.25
N VAL A 125 2.40 -1.38 -0.19
CA VAL A 125 3.31 -1.10 -1.30
C VAL A 125 3.85 -2.41 -1.83
N CYS A 126 3.55 -2.73 -3.08
CA CYS A 126 4.09 -3.88 -3.78
C CYS A 126 5.62 -3.78 -3.93
N PRO A 127 6.31 -4.93 -4.11
CA PRO A 127 7.76 -4.93 -4.33
C PRO A 127 8.15 -4.08 -5.54
N THR A 128 9.39 -3.60 -5.53
CA THR A 128 9.96 -2.80 -6.63
C THR A 128 9.80 -3.53 -7.97
N GLY A 129 9.20 -2.85 -8.95
CA GLY A 129 8.94 -3.40 -10.28
C GLY A 129 7.57 -4.07 -10.43
N SER A 130 6.75 -4.07 -9.38
CA SER A 130 5.38 -4.58 -9.40
C SER A 130 4.36 -3.48 -9.09
N ASP A 131 3.21 -3.56 -9.73
CA ASP A 131 2.05 -2.72 -9.47
C ASP A 131 1.01 -3.46 -8.60
N ALA A 132 0.26 -2.71 -7.80
CA ALA A 132 -0.88 -3.24 -7.08
C ALA A 132 -2.06 -3.41 -8.06
N ILE A 133 -2.49 -4.65 -8.25
CA ILE A 133 -3.63 -4.95 -9.13
C ILE A 133 -4.94 -4.72 -8.37
N TRP A 134 -5.02 -5.25 -7.15
CA TRP A 134 -6.15 -5.10 -6.23
C TRP A 134 -5.75 -5.60 -4.84
N GLY A 135 -6.63 -5.48 -3.86
CA GLY A 135 -6.42 -6.00 -2.51
C GLY A 135 -7.74 -6.20 -1.78
N GLY A 136 -7.66 -6.45 -0.48
CA GLY A 136 -8.84 -6.55 0.36
C GLY A 136 -8.50 -7.12 1.74
N SER A 137 -9.54 -7.57 2.44
CA SER A 137 -9.42 -8.09 3.79
C SER A 137 -10.29 -9.33 4.04
N ILE A 138 -9.84 -10.19 4.96
CA ILE A 138 -10.46 -11.47 5.36
C ILE A 138 -10.39 -11.64 6.88
N ASP A 139 -11.20 -12.50 7.49
CA ASP A 139 -11.14 -12.90 8.92
C ASP A 139 -10.30 -14.18 9.10
#